data_AF-A0A938SBA7-F1
#
_entry.id   AF-A0A938SBA7-F1
#
_cell.length_a   1.000
_cell.length_b   1.000
_cell.length_c   1.000
_cell.angle_alpha   90.00
_cell.angle_beta   90.00
_cell.angle_gamma   90.00
#
_symmetry.space_group_name_H-M   'P 1'
#
loop_
_entity.id
_entity.type
_entity.pdbx_description
1 polymer ?
#
loop_
_entity_poly.entity_id
_entity_poly.type
_entity_poly.pdbx_seq_one_letter_code
_entity_poly.pdbx_strand_id
1 'polypeptide(L)'
;MAAEICYILGADMDTKDNRVAQGGQEGAQRSLPFRLKLLFSFALCVGLFGCIEAVMRLARYEPLPDLREIHTAFATGEGPFYPSRDAEGQRVFRRNAPDKILSSFRYESFPSRKPSGRVRVFCLGESTVYGSPFPEKTAFPSWLEDALRAACPSADVEVIGCGVPGVDSFGVMAVARLAMRDWRPDILALYTGHNELLMANRLRLRLRAGLDRSLTHRTLWLLRRSRLYLVLKKQLPLGRRMDAEADREVARLREL
;
A
#
# COMPACT_ATOMS: atom_id res chain seq x y z
N MET A 1 -11.28 -28.24 -39.46
CA MET A 1 -11.20 -29.63 -39.94
C MET A 1 -9.83 -30.16 -39.52
N ALA A 2 -9.66 -30.93 -38.44
CA ALA A 2 -10.61 -31.67 -37.59
C ALA A 2 -11.43 -32.73 -38.34
N ALA A 3 -11.50 -33.95 -37.77
CA ALA A 3 -11.90 -35.22 -38.40
C ALA A 3 -10.94 -35.66 -39.55
N GLU A 4 -10.68 -36.93 -39.86
CA GLU A 4 -10.88 -38.26 -39.20
C GLU A 4 -9.94 -39.29 -39.92
N ILE A 5 -9.84 -40.60 -39.68
CA ILE A 5 -10.61 -41.61 -38.90
C ILE A 5 -9.59 -42.48 -38.09
N CYS A 6 -10.04 -43.35 -37.18
CA CYS A 6 -9.22 -44.40 -36.56
C CYS A 6 -9.26 -45.76 -37.29
N TYR A 7 -8.21 -46.57 -37.10
CA TYR A 7 -8.20 -48.05 -37.16
C TYR A 7 -8.17 -48.75 -38.54
N ILE A 8 -7.94 -50.07 -38.49
CA ILE A 8 -7.92 -51.09 -39.58
C ILE A 8 -6.55 -51.29 -40.30
N LEU A 9 -6.27 -52.56 -40.65
CA LEU A 9 -5.00 -53.19 -41.06
C LEU A 9 -3.98 -53.35 -39.91
N GLY A 10 -3.69 -54.56 -39.41
CA GLY A 10 -4.18 -55.90 -39.74
C GLY A 10 -3.52 -56.98 -38.83
N ALA A 11 -3.92 -58.24 -39.00
CA ALA A 11 -3.33 -59.40 -38.33
C ALA A 11 -1.84 -59.62 -38.75
N ASP A 12 -1.01 -60.48 -38.14
CA ASP A 12 -1.36 -61.76 -37.49
C ASP A 12 -0.25 -62.36 -36.60
N MET A 13 -0.60 -63.46 -35.91
CA MET A 13 0.20 -64.63 -35.44
C MET A 13 1.71 -64.53 -35.08
N ASP A 14 1.96 -64.86 -33.79
CA ASP A 14 2.97 -65.79 -33.24
C ASP A 14 4.19 -66.21 -34.10
N THR A 15 5.40 -65.91 -33.59
CA THR A 15 6.58 -66.79 -33.77
C THR A 15 7.54 -66.68 -32.58
N LYS A 16 8.18 -67.80 -32.22
CA LYS A 16 9.11 -67.92 -31.08
C LYS A 16 10.57 -67.66 -31.46
N ASP A 17 11.37 -67.48 -30.40
CA ASP A 17 12.81 -67.69 -30.35
C ASP A 17 13.68 -66.98 -31.39
N ASN A 18 14.34 -65.90 -30.96
CA ASN A 18 15.77 -65.80 -31.23
C ASN A 18 16.54 -65.19 -30.04
N ARG A 19 17.46 -65.97 -29.46
CA ARG A 19 18.33 -65.53 -28.35
C ARG A 19 19.58 -64.87 -28.92
N VAL A 20 19.62 -63.55 -28.99
CA VAL A 20 20.85 -62.81 -29.33
C VAL A 20 21.43 -62.13 -28.09
N ALA A 21 22.65 -62.55 -27.75
CA ALA A 21 23.64 -62.00 -26.82
C ALA A 21 23.21 -60.89 -25.84
N GLN A 22 23.41 -61.15 -24.54
CA GLN A 22 23.57 -60.11 -23.52
C GLN A 22 24.88 -59.33 -23.78
N GLY A 23 24.80 -58.22 -24.51
CA GLY A 23 25.87 -57.21 -24.63
C GLY A 23 25.58 -56.04 -23.70
N GLY A 24 26.17 -56.03 -22.51
CA GLY A 24 25.75 -55.12 -21.44
C GLY A 24 26.23 -53.67 -21.60
N GLN A 25 25.27 -52.73 -21.60
CA GLN A 25 25.38 -51.50 -20.79
C GLN A 25 24.00 -50.85 -20.59
N GLU A 26 23.17 -51.47 -19.73
CA GLU A 26 22.15 -50.70 -19.03
C GLU A 26 22.87 -49.70 -18.12
N GLY A 27 23.01 -48.47 -18.60
CA GLY A 27 23.56 -47.34 -17.84
C GLY A 27 22.63 -47.01 -16.68
N ALA A 28 22.76 -47.77 -15.58
CA ALA A 28 21.86 -47.74 -14.44
C ALA A 28 21.68 -46.30 -13.94
N GLN A 29 20.54 -45.69 -14.30
CA GLN A 29 20.20 -44.33 -13.89
C GLN A 29 20.10 -44.33 -12.37
N ARG A 30 21.17 -43.85 -11.70
CA ARG A 30 21.27 -43.69 -10.25
C ARG A 30 20.33 -42.57 -9.81
N SER A 31 19.04 -42.88 -9.88
CA SER A 31 17.92 -42.01 -9.50
C SER A 31 18.16 -41.56 -8.07
N LEU A 32 18.38 -40.25 -7.89
CA LEU A 32 18.64 -39.66 -6.58
C LEU A 32 17.58 -40.13 -5.56
N PRO A 33 17.99 -40.51 -4.34
CA PRO A 33 17.05 -40.98 -3.33
C PRO A 33 16.03 -39.89 -3.04
N PHE A 34 14.78 -40.27 -2.74
CA PHE A 34 13.64 -39.36 -2.64
C PHE A 34 13.90 -38.14 -1.73
N ARG A 35 14.62 -38.34 -0.61
CA ARG A 35 15.03 -37.26 0.30
C ARG A 35 15.93 -36.20 -0.37
N LEU A 36 16.87 -36.61 -1.23
CA LEU A 36 17.69 -35.66 -2.00
C LEU A 36 16.88 -34.95 -3.08
N LYS A 37 15.98 -35.65 -3.78
CA LYS A 37 15.06 -35.01 -4.74
C LYS A 37 14.19 -33.94 -4.08
N LEU A 38 13.65 -34.23 -2.89
CA LEU A 38 12.87 -33.29 -2.10
C LEU A 38 13.71 -32.09 -1.62
N LEU A 39 14.94 -32.32 -1.14
CA LEU A 39 15.88 -31.25 -0.75
C LEU A 39 16.28 -30.36 -1.94
N PHE A 40 16.58 -30.94 -3.11
CA PHE A 40 16.88 -30.17 -4.33
C PHE A 40 15.66 -29.36 -4.79
N SER A 41 14.45 -29.93 -4.77
CA SER A 41 13.22 -29.21 -5.12
C SER A 41 12.94 -28.06 -4.15
N PHE A 42 13.10 -28.28 -2.84
CA PHE A 42 12.96 -27.23 -1.83
C PHE A 42 14.00 -26.11 -2.00
N ALA A 43 15.27 -26.48 -2.19
CA ALA A 43 16.36 -25.52 -2.43
C ALA A 43 16.15 -24.71 -3.72
N LEU A 44 15.65 -25.34 -4.80
CA LEU A 44 15.30 -24.67 -6.05
C LEU A 44 14.16 -23.67 -5.86
N CYS A 45 13.10 -24.04 -5.14
CA CYS A 45 12.00 -23.12 -4.84
C CYS A 45 12.45 -21.93 -3.97
N VAL A 46 13.23 -22.19 -2.91
CA VAL A 46 13.80 -21.13 -2.05
C VAL A 46 14.74 -20.22 -2.86
N GLY A 47 15.57 -20.79 -3.73
CA GLY A 47 16.44 -20.04 -4.65
C GLY A 47 15.64 -19.15 -5.60
N LEU A 48 14.62 -19.69 -6.27
CA LEU A 48 13.75 -18.95 -7.20
C LEU A 48 13.06 -17.76 -6.51
N PHE A 49 12.42 -18.00 -5.36
CA PHE A 49 11.79 -16.90 -4.60
C PHE A 49 12.81 -15.90 -4.06
N GLY A 50 14.01 -16.35 -3.67
CA GLY A 50 15.13 -15.49 -3.29
C GLY A 50 15.63 -14.60 -4.43
N CYS A 51 15.74 -15.13 -5.65
CA CYS A 51 16.10 -14.38 -6.85
C CYS A 51 15.03 -13.32 -7.19
N ILE A 52 13.73 -13.67 -7.13
CA ILE A 52 12.63 -12.72 -7.35
C ILE A 52 12.68 -11.60 -6.30
N GLU A 53 12.80 -11.95 -5.02
CA GLU A 53 12.93 -11.00 -3.91
C GLU A 53 14.16 -10.09 -4.05
N ALA A 54 15.29 -10.60 -4.55
CA ALA A 54 16.50 -9.83 -4.82
C ALA A 54 16.32 -8.86 -6.00
N VAL A 55 15.73 -9.30 -7.12
CA VAL A 55 15.40 -8.43 -8.27
C VAL A 55 14.46 -7.29 -7.84
N MET A 56 13.44 -7.59 -7.04
CA MET A 56 12.52 -6.57 -6.51
C MET A 56 13.18 -5.56 -5.55
N ARG A 57 14.26 -5.96 -4.85
CA ARG A 57 15.08 -5.05 -4.03
C ARG A 57 15.97 -4.16 -4.90
N LEU A 58 16.62 -4.72 -5.92
CA LEU A 58 17.45 -3.98 -6.87
C LEU A 58 16.61 -2.98 -7.68
N ALA A 59 15.41 -3.37 -8.08
CA ALA A 59 14.41 -2.49 -8.71
C ALA A 59 13.76 -1.46 -7.76
N ARG A 60 14.26 -1.33 -6.52
CA ARG A 60 13.80 -0.39 -5.47
C ARG A 60 12.28 -0.40 -5.24
N TYR A 61 11.63 -1.58 -5.28
CA TYR A 61 10.21 -1.68 -4.94
C TYR A 61 10.01 -1.51 -3.42
N GLU A 62 9.86 -0.26 -2.98
CA GLU A 62 9.57 0.12 -1.60
C GLU A 62 8.12 -0.25 -1.19
N PRO A 63 7.83 -0.42 0.11
CA PRO A 63 6.47 -0.50 0.60
C PRO A 63 5.87 0.92 0.74
N LEU A 64 4.56 1.02 0.99
CA LEU A 64 4.07 2.19 1.71
C LEU A 64 4.66 2.17 3.13
N PRO A 65 5.03 3.32 3.71
CA PRO A 65 5.63 3.38 5.04
C PRO A 65 4.65 2.84 6.06
N ASP A 66 5.16 2.20 7.11
CA ASP A 66 4.32 1.81 8.23
C ASP A 66 4.18 2.90 9.30
N LEU A 67 3.21 2.72 10.20
CA LEU A 67 2.92 3.72 11.23
C LEU A 67 4.15 4.08 12.07
N ARG A 68 5.10 3.15 12.31
CA ARG A 68 6.34 3.46 13.03
C ARG A 68 7.28 4.33 12.21
N GLU A 69 7.40 4.08 10.91
CA GLU A 69 8.14 4.98 10.01
C GLU A 69 7.53 6.39 10.04
N ILE A 70 6.20 6.49 9.93
CA ILE A 70 5.45 7.76 9.95
C ILE A 70 5.61 8.49 11.30
N HIS A 71 5.37 7.82 12.44
CA HIS A 71 5.57 8.41 13.77
C HIS A 71 7.03 8.80 14.03
N THR A 72 8.01 8.07 13.47
CA THR A 72 9.44 8.40 13.62
C THR A 72 9.77 9.68 12.87
N ALA A 73 9.32 9.82 11.62
CA ALA A 73 9.47 11.06 10.85
C ALA A 73 8.82 12.27 11.58
N PHE A 74 7.62 12.10 12.11
CA PHE A 74 6.96 13.19 12.84
C PHE A 74 7.70 13.54 14.16
N ALA A 75 8.37 12.57 14.78
CA ALA A 75 9.21 12.78 15.96
C ALA A 75 10.59 13.38 15.65
N THR A 76 11.17 13.12 14.47
CA THR A 76 12.36 13.85 13.96
C THR A 76 12.04 15.25 13.45
N GLY A 77 10.74 15.59 13.33
CA GLY A 77 10.26 16.90 12.90
C GLY A 77 10.07 17.05 11.39
N GLU A 78 10.12 15.93 10.65
CA GLU A 78 9.70 15.87 9.25
C GLU A 78 8.18 16.04 9.17
N GLY A 79 7.73 16.92 8.27
CA GLY A 79 6.34 17.31 8.14
C GLY A 79 5.83 17.19 6.71
N PRO A 80 4.51 17.29 6.48
CA PRO A 80 3.93 17.14 5.15
C PRO A 80 4.42 18.17 4.13
N PHE A 81 4.70 19.40 4.57
CA PHE A 81 4.90 20.54 3.69
C PHE A 81 6.25 21.22 3.92
N TYR A 82 6.99 21.44 2.84
CA TYR A 82 8.31 22.05 2.85
C TYR A 82 8.27 23.41 2.12
N PRO A 83 9.15 24.36 2.48
CA PRO A 83 9.35 25.57 1.71
C PRO A 83 9.73 25.24 0.26
N SER A 84 8.99 25.81 -0.69
CA SER A 84 9.14 25.59 -2.12
C SER A 84 8.80 26.88 -2.88
N ARG A 85 8.77 26.82 -4.22
CA ARG A 85 8.26 27.89 -5.07
C ARG A 85 7.18 27.37 -6.03
N ASP A 86 6.23 28.22 -6.37
CA ASP A 86 5.32 28.02 -7.49
C ASP A 86 5.99 28.44 -8.82
N ALA A 87 5.25 28.40 -9.93
CA ALA A 87 5.78 28.73 -11.26
C ALA A 87 6.11 30.23 -11.38
N GLU A 88 5.41 31.04 -10.59
CA GLU A 88 5.51 32.49 -10.43
C GLU A 88 6.65 32.88 -9.47
N GLY A 89 7.35 31.91 -8.91
CA GLY A 89 8.51 32.09 -8.04
C GLY A 89 8.19 32.53 -6.61
N GLN A 90 6.93 32.62 -6.20
CA GLN A 90 6.54 32.99 -4.84
C GLN A 90 6.86 31.86 -3.86
N ARG A 91 7.12 32.21 -2.59
CA ARG A 91 7.44 31.21 -1.55
C ARG A 91 6.16 30.54 -1.05
N VAL A 92 5.96 29.28 -1.39
CA VAL A 92 4.86 28.42 -0.89
C VAL A 92 5.38 27.37 0.09
N PHE A 93 4.49 26.86 0.93
CA PHE A 93 4.64 25.52 1.50
C PHE A 93 3.94 24.53 0.57
N ARG A 94 4.61 23.42 0.23
CA ARG A 94 4.06 22.39 -0.66
C ARG A 94 4.48 20.99 -0.21
N ARG A 95 3.64 19.99 -0.45
CA ARG A 95 4.00 18.56 -0.29
C ARG A 95 5.10 18.20 -1.30
N ASN A 96 6.30 17.87 -0.82
CA ASN A 96 7.41 17.51 -1.71
C ASN A 96 7.17 16.11 -2.31
N ALA A 97 7.36 15.97 -3.62
CA ALA A 97 6.75 14.89 -4.40
C ALA A 97 7.46 13.52 -4.47
N PRO A 98 8.78 13.36 -4.22
CA PRO A 98 9.45 12.06 -4.41
C PRO A 98 9.50 11.19 -3.14
N ASP A 99 9.17 11.74 -1.96
CA ASP A 99 9.35 11.01 -0.70
C ASP A 99 8.16 10.09 -0.36
N LYS A 100 8.51 8.92 0.19
CA LYS A 100 7.61 7.82 0.54
C LYS A 100 6.70 8.14 1.73
N ILE A 101 7.19 8.83 2.75
CA ILE A 101 6.38 9.29 3.90
C ILE A 101 5.50 10.45 3.44
N LEU A 102 6.04 11.37 2.63
CA LEU A 102 5.25 12.46 2.04
C LEU A 102 4.19 11.98 1.05
N SER A 103 4.28 10.76 0.50
CA SER A 103 3.20 10.15 -0.30
C SER A 103 1.95 9.77 0.53
N SER A 104 2.07 9.72 1.86
CA SER A 104 0.98 9.38 2.78
C SER A 104 0.09 10.57 3.16
N PHE A 105 0.42 11.78 2.70
CA PHE A 105 -0.33 13.01 2.97
C PHE A 105 -1.11 13.50 1.74
N ARG A 106 -2.24 14.19 1.99
CA ARG A 106 -3.00 14.94 0.97
C ARG A 106 -2.08 15.94 0.27
N TYR A 107 -2.20 16.10 -1.05
CA TYR A 107 -1.45 17.13 -1.77
C TYR A 107 -1.99 18.53 -1.44
N GLU A 108 -1.08 19.43 -1.07
CA GLU A 108 -1.39 20.82 -0.72
C GLU A 108 -0.27 21.75 -1.21
N SER A 109 -0.64 23.00 -1.49
CA SER A 109 0.26 24.07 -1.92
C SER A 109 -0.31 25.43 -1.52
N PHE A 110 0.23 26.06 -0.47
CA PHE A 110 -0.30 27.31 0.11
C PHE A 110 0.79 28.37 0.37
N PRO A 111 0.46 29.68 0.41
CA PRO A 111 1.46 30.74 0.60
C PRO A 111 2.20 30.63 1.94
N SER A 112 3.54 30.70 1.92
CA SER A 112 4.35 30.61 3.15
C SER A 112 4.20 31.82 4.07
N ARG A 113 3.94 33.00 3.48
CA ARG A 113 3.44 34.18 4.19
C ARG A 113 1.92 34.21 4.01
N LYS A 114 1.16 34.03 5.10
CA LYS A 114 -0.30 34.24 5.07
C LYS A 114 -0.61 35.67 4.57
N PRO A 115 -1.52 35.86 3.60
CA PRO A 115 -2.00 37.18 3.19
C PRO A 115 -2.63 37.96 4.36
N SER A 116 -2.71 39.28 4.22
CA SER A 116 -3.46 40.11 5.17
C SER A 116 -4.96 39.88 5.00
N GLY A 117 -5.73 39.87 6.08
CA GLY A 117 -7.18 39.60 6.06
C GLY A 117 -7.58 38.13 5.89
N ARG A 118 -6.72 37.27 5.31
CA ARG A 118 -7.02 35.86 5.09
C ARG A 118 -7.11 35.06 6.39
N VAL A 119 -8.12 34.21 6.51
CA VAL A 119 -8.26 33.19 7.55
C VAL A 119 -7.72 31.85 7.03
N ARG A 120 -6.79 31.25 7.78
CA ARG A 120 -6.11 30.00 7.45
C ARG A 120 -6.55 28.89 8.40
N VAL A 121 -7.33 27.96 7.87
CA VAL A 121 -7.84 26.78 8.59
C VAL A 121 -6.99 25.58 8.23
N PHE A 122 -6.52 24.83 9.22
CA PHE A 122 -5.93 23.50 8.99
C PHE A 122 -6.86 22.41 9.52
N CYS A 123 -7.30 21.53 8.63
CA CYS A 123 -8.00 20.31 8.99
C CYS A 123 -6.97 19.23 9.30
N LEU A 124 -6.91 18.72 10.53
CA LEU A 124 -5.93 17.73 10.97
C LEU A 124 -6.62 16.39 11.22
N GLY A 125 -6.11 15.29 10.67
CA GLY A 125 -6.72 13.99 10.93
C GLY A 125 -6.25 12.83 10.07
N GLU A 126 -7.16 11.86 9.92
CA GLU A 126 -6.89 10.53 9.38
C GLU A 126 -7.30 10.41 7.89
N SER A 127 -7.68 9.21 7.44
CA SER A 127 -8.14 8.94 6.06
C SER A 127 -9.30 9.83 5.61
N THR A 128 -10.23 10.20 6.50
CA THR A 128 -11.37 11.10 6.21
C THR A 128 -10.92 12.53 5.84
N VAL A 129 -9.84 13.02 6.46
CA VAL A 129 -9.27 14.34 6.14
C VAL A 129 -8.41 14.29 4.88
N TYR A 130 -7.82 13.12 4.58
CA TYR A 130 -7.12 12.85 3.31
C TYR A 130 -8.12 12.74 2.13
N GLY A 131 -9.30 12.17 2.38
CA GLY A 131 -10.37 11.92 1.40
C GLY A 131 -10.60 10.45 1.05
N SER A 132 -9.72 9.54 1.50
CA SER A 132 -9.70 8.13 1.09
C SER A 132 -11.00 7.40 1.47
N PRO A 133 -11.62 6.59 0.57
CA PRO A 133 -11.10 6.17 -0.74
C PRO A 133 -11.40 7.12 -1.92
N PHE A 134 -12.06 8.25 -1.69
CA PHE A 134 -12.55 9.16 -2.73
C PHE A 134 -11.50 10.20 -3.16
N PRO A 135 -11.72 10.94 -4.28
CA PRO A 135 -10.82 12.00 -4.73
C PRO A 135 -10.68 13.14 -3.71
N GLU A 136 -9.52 13.79 -3.68
CA GLU A 136 -9.21 14.85 -2.70
C GLU A 136 -10.26 15.98 -2.67
N LYS A 137 -10.88 16.33 -3.82
CA LYS A 137 -11.95 17.34 -3.91
C LYS A 137 -13.21 17.00 -3.11
N THR A 138 -13.48 15.72 -2.87
CA THR A 138 -14.62 15.24 -2.07
C THR A 138 -14.27 15.03 -0.60
N ALA A 139 -13.04 15.33 -0.18
CA ALA A 139 -12.61 15.23 1.21
C ALA A 139 -13.21 16.35 2.08
N PHE A 140 -13.33 16.08 3.39
CA PHE A 140 -13.82 17.03 4.39
C PHE A 140 -13.22 18.46 4.29
N PRO A 141 -11.91 18.66 4.06
CA PRO A 141 -11.33 20.01 3.96
C PRO A 141 -11.92 20.85 2.81
N SER A 142 -12.21 20.24 1.66
CA SER A 142 -12.80 20.96 0.51
C SER A 142 -14.28 21.27 0.73
N TRP A 143 -15.06 20.32 1.27
CA TRP A 143 -16.44 20.59 1.67
C TRP A 143 -16.54 21.70 2.73
N LEU A 144 -15.60 21.76 3.68
CA LEU A 144 -15.52 22.84 4.66
C LEU A 144 -15.17 24.18 4.00
N GLU A 145 -14.26 24.19 3.02
CA GLU A 145 -13.88 25.41 2.30
C GLU A 145 -15.06 26.00 1.50
N ASP A 146 -15.76 25.15 0.75
CA ASP A 146 -16.92 25.57 -0.04
C ASP A 146 -18.10 26.00 0.85
N ALA A 147 -18.34 25.29 1.97
CA ALA A 147 -19.35 25.68 2.96
C ALA A 147 -19.03 27.02 3.64
N LEU A 148 -17.76 27.29 3.98
CA LEU A 148 -17.34 28.57 4.56
C LEU A 148 -17.45 29.72 3.54
N ARG A 149 -17.12 29.49 2.27
CA ARG A 149 -17.31 30.47 1.19
C ARG A 149 -18.79 30.77 0.93
N ALA A 150 -19.66 29.76 0.99
CA ALA A 150 -21.09 29.93 0.83
C ALA A 150 -21.75 30.66 2.01
N ALA A 151 -21.32 30.35 3.25
CA ALA A 151 -21.86 30.97 4.46
C ALA A 151 -21.34 32.41 4.68
N CYS A 152 -20.08 32.68 4.31
CA CYS A 152 -19.41 33.97 4.51
C CYS A 152 -18.72 34.47 3.22
N PRO A 153 -19.44 34.88 2.17
CA PRO A 153 -18.85 35.24 0.87
C PRO A 153 -17.85 36.41 0.90
N SER A 154 -17.87 37.24 1.95
CA SER A 154 -16.93 38.35 2.17
C SER A 154 -15.66 37.95 2.93
N ALA A 155 -15.53 36.69 3.37
CA ALA A 155 -14.37 36.20 4.10
C ALA A 155 -13.37 35.52 3.15
N ASP A 156 -12.15 36.02 3.13
CA ASP A 156 -11.04 35.38 2.43
C ASP A 156 -10.54 34.18 3.26
N VAL A 157 -10.94 32.96 2.87
CA VAL A 157 -10.62 31.71 3.60
C VAL A 157 -9.82 30.76 2.71
N GLU A 158 -8.75 30.19 3.29
CA GLU A 158 -8.04 29.03 2.77
C GLU A 158 -8.13 27.86 3.78
N VAL A 159 -8.51 26.67 3.31
CA VAL A 159 -8.58 25.45 4.14
C VAL A 159 -7.58 24.40 3.63
N ILE A 160 -6.63 24.02 4.48
CA ILE A 160 -5.56 23.08 4.16
C ILE A 160 -5.82 21.73 4.86
N GLY A 161 -5.79 20.63 4.11
CA GLY A 161 -6.00 19.28 4.59
C GLY A 161 -4.70 18.57 4.99
N CYS A 162 -4.52 18.30 6.28
CA CYS A 162 -3.45 17.50 6.86
C CYS A 162 -3.95 16.10 7.25
N GLY A 163 -4.49 15.37 6.28
CA GLY A 163 -4.93 13.99 6.46
C GLY A 163 -3.81 12.98 6.24
N VAL A 164 -3.74 11.94 7.10
CA VAL A 164 -2.83 10.80 6.95
C VAL A 164 -3.58 9.48 7.16
N PRO A 165 -3.73 8.62 6.14
CA PRO A 165 -4.46 7.36 6.30
C PRO A 165 -3.81 6.42 7.31
N GLY A 166 -4.58 6.02 8.34
CA GLY A 166 -4.19 4.95 9.28
C GLY A 166 -3.42 5.38 10.53
N VAL A 167 -3.04 6.66 10.68
CA VAL A 167 -2.41 7.17 11.91
C VAL A 167 -3.42 7.29 13.05
N ASP A 168 -2.93 7.31 14.29
CA ASP A 168 -3.71 7.65 15.48
C ASP A 168 -3.54 9.13 15.87
N SER A 169 -4.19 9.53 16.95
CA SER A 169 -4.11 10.87 17.54
C SER A 169 -2.70 11.30 17.98
N PHE A 170 -1.73 10.40 18.22
CA PHE A 170 -0.33 10.79 18.42
C PHE A 170 0.30 11.27 17.10
N GLY A 171 -0.06 10.63 15.98
CA GLY A 171 0.27 11.11 14.64
C GLY A 171 -0.32 12.48 14.36
N VAL A 172 -1.63 12.65 14.59
CA VAL A 172 -2.34 13.92 14.38
C VAL A 172 -1.79 15.03 15.30
N MET A 173 -1.49 14.73 16.56
CA MET A 173 -0.87 15.65 17.53
C MET A 173 0.52 16.14 17.07
N ALA A 174 1.34 15.28 16.46
CA ALA A 174 2.64 15.69 15.97
C ALA A 174 2.51 16.63 14.74
N VAL A 175 1.58 16.34 13.83
CA VAL A 175 1.25 17.25 12.71
C VAL A 175 0.67 18.58 13.20
N ALA A 176 -0.14 18.58 14.27
CA ALA A 176 -0.63 19.80 14.92
C ALA A 176 0.51 20.69 15.44
N ARG A 177 1.53 20.09 16.08
CA ARG A 177 2.71 20.81 16.57
C ARG A 177 3.51 21.45 15.43
N LEU A 178 3.67 20.74 14.31
CA LEU A 178 4.31 21.28 13.10
C LEU A 178 3.51 22.45 12.51
N ALA A 179 2.18 22.32 12.43
CA ALA A 179 1.30 23.40 11.95
C ALA A 179 1.42 24.68 12.79
N MET A 180 1.34 24.54 14.12
CA MET A 180 1.49 25.66 15.06
C MET A 180 2.88 26.31 15.00
N ARG A 181 3.94 25.53 14.75
CA ARG A 181 5.32 26.03 14.64
C ARG A 181 5.58 26.78 13.33
N ASP A 182 5.16 26.20 12.20
CA ASP A 182 5.71 26.57 10.88
C ASP A 182 4.71 27.26 9.94
N TRP A 183 3.42 26.93 10.00
CA TRP A 183 2.47 27.27 8.92
C TRP A 183 1.50 28.41 9.25
N ARG A 184 1.48 28.85 10.52
CA ARG A 184 0.69 29.96 11.07
C ARG A 184 -0.84 29.80 10.86
N PRO A 185 -1.46 28.75 11.42
CA PRO A 185 -2.91 28.60 11.48
C PRO A 185 -3.58 29.76 12.22
N ASP A 186 -4.81 30.10 11.82
CA ASP A 186 -5.76 30.82 12.69
C ASP A 186 -6.72 29.84 13.37
N ILE A 187 -7.07 28.74 12.70
CA ILE A 187 -7.99 27.70 13.19
C ILE A 187 -7.38 26.32 12.93
N LEU A 188 -7.45 25.43 13.93
CA LEU A 188 -7.21 23.99 13.78
C LEU A 188 -8.55 23.25 13.93
N ALA A 189 -8.97 22.52 12.90
CA ALA A 189 -10.12 21.62 12.96
C ALA A 189 -9.63 20.17 13.06
N LEU A 190 -9.85 19.50 14.19
CA LEU A 190 -9.31 18.17 14.46
C LEU A 190 -10.38 17.08 14.27
N TYR A 191 -10.02 16.01 13.54
CA TYR A 191 -10.85 14.83 13.35
C TYR A 191 -10.01 13.54 13.47
N THR A 192 -10.14 12.84 14.60
CA THR A 192 -9.35 11.65 14.94
C THR A 192 -10.06 10.75 15.96
N GLY A 193 -9.56 9.53 16.21
CA GLY A 193 -10.09 8.55 17.15
C GLY A 193 -10.58 7.25 16.49
N HIS A 194 -10.62 7.19 15.16
CA HIS A 194 -11.15 6.03 14.44
C HIS A 194 -10.12 4.89 14.40
N ASN A 195 -8.84 5.20 14.14
CA ASN A 195 -7.78 4.20 14.09
C ASN A 195 -7.46 3.59 15.46
N GLU A 196 -7.65 4.31 16.57
CA GLU A 196 -7.55 3.78 17.93
C GLU A 196 -8.60 2.69 18.18
N LEU A 197 -9.86 2.96 17.82
CA LEU A 197 -10.94 1.99 17.97
C LEU A 197 -10.71 0.76 17.07
N LEU A 198 -10.25 0.96 15.82
CA LEU A 198 -9.84 -0.13 14.95
C LEU A 198 -8.66 -0.93 15.52
N MET A 199 -7.66 -0.28 16.12
CA MET A 199 -6.48 -0.92 16.69
C MET A 199 -6.81 -1.71 17.96
N ALA A 200 -7.64 -1.15 18.85
CA ALA A 200 -8.17 -1.84 20.02
C ALA A 200 -9.00 -3.08 19.63
N ASN A 201 -9.88 -2.95 18.63
CA ASN A 201 -10.67 -4.08 18.12
C ASN A 201 -9.79 -5.15 17.45
N ARG A 202 -8.80 -4.76 16.63
CA ARG A 202 -7.81 -5.68 16.03
C ARG A 202 -7.01 -6.44 17.11
N LEU A 203 -6.64 -5.78 18.20
CA LEU A 203 -5.98 -6.42 19.35
C LEU A 203 -6.93 -7.40 20.05
N ARG A 204 -8.16 -6.97 20.38
CA ARG A 204 -9.19 -7.80 21.04
C ARG A 204 -9.52 -9.07 20.24
N LEU A 205 -9.62 -8.97 18.91
CA LEU A 205 -9.84 -10.11 18.02
C LEU A 205 -8.64 -11.06 18.01
N ARG A 206 -7.40 -10.55 17.92
CA ARG A 206 -6.19 -11.39 18.00
C ARG A 206 -6.06 -12.16 19.30
N LEU A 207 -6.39 -11.52 20.43
CA LEU A 207 -6.39 -12.16 21.75
C LEU A 207 -7.48 -13.24 21.86
N ARG A 208 -8.68 -12.98 21.32
CA ARG A 208 -9.78 -13.98 21.26
C ARG A 208 -9.46 -15.17 20.36
N ALA A 209 -8.70 -14.97 19.29
CA ALA A 209 -8.37 -16.01 18.32
C ALA A 209 -7.27 -16.99 18.77
N GLY A 210 -6.74 -16.88 20.00
CA GLY A 210 -5.69 -17.76 20.52
C GLY A 210 -4.34 -17.66 19.78
N LEU A 211 -4.17 -16.69 18.89
CA LEU A 211 -2.98 -16.54 18.05
C LEU A 211 -1.76 -16.21 18.92
N ASP A 212 -0.79 -17.13 18.97
CA ASP A 212 0.45 -16.92 19.73
C ASP A 212 1.10 -15.59 19.34
N ARG A 213 1.30 -14.74 20.36
CA ARG A 213 1.97 -13.44 20.24
C ARG A 213 3.37 -13.57 19.65
N SER A 214 4.06 -14.69 19.88
CA SER A 214 5.46 -14.86 19.46
C SER A 214 5.58 -15.27 17.98
N LEU A 215 5.00 -16.41 17.59
CA LEU A 215 5.08 -16.96 16.24
C LEU A 215 4.34 -16.09 15.22
N THR A 216 3.11 -15.66 15.55
CA THR A 216 2.31 -14.82 14.65
C THR A 216 3.01 -13.48 14.35
N HIS A 217 3.63 -12.87 15.36
CA HIS A 217 4.37 -11.61 15.18
C HIS A 217 5.66 -11.82 14.38
N ARG A 218 6.44 -12.87 14.66
CA ARG A 218 7.67 -13.21 13.91
C ARG A 218 7.36 -13.47 12.43
N THR A 219 6.36 -14.29 12.12
CA THR A 219 5.97 -14.60 10.74
C THR A 219 5.43 -13.38 10.01
N LEU A 220 4.55 -12.58 10.63
CA LEU A 220 4.07 -11.34 10.00
C LEU A 220 5.19 -10.31 9.80
N TRP A 221 6.16 -10.23 10.70
CA TRP A 221 7.33 -9.34 10.57
C TRP A 221 8.28 -9.78 9.44
N LEU A 222 8.51 -11.09 9.29
CA LEU A 222 9.25 -11.65 8.15
C LEU A 222 8.52 -11.38 6.82
N LEU A 223 7.22 -11.67 6.74
CA LEU A 223 6.40 -11.42 5.55
C LEU A 223 6.42 -9.94 5.15
N ARG A 224 6.25 -9.02 6.12
CA ARG A 224 6.32 -7.56 5.86
C ARG A 224 7.69 -7.07 5.38
N ARG A 225 8.75 -7.88 5.52
CA ARG A 225 10.08 -7.59 4.98
C ARG A 225 10.27 -8.09 3.54
N SER A 226 9.40 -8.98 3.02
CA SER A 226 9.46 -9.46 1.63
C SER A 226 8.76 -8.51 0.66
N ARG A 227 9.48 -8.07 -0.37
CA ARG A 227 8.92 -7.32 -1.50
C ARG A 227 7.87 -8.14 -2.25
N LEU A 228 8.12 -9.43 -2.45
CA LEU A 228 7.19 -10.34 -3.14
C LEU A 228 5.86 -10.46 -2.40
N TYR A 229 5.88 -10.68 -1.08
CA TYR A 229 4.66 -10.71 -0.26
C TYR A 229 3.87 -9.39 -0.34
N LEU A 230 4.55 -8.24 -0.35
CA LEU A 230 3.91 -6.93 -0.42
C LEU A 230 3.19 -6.71 -1.78
N VAL A 231 3.79 -7.12 -2.90
CA VAL A 231 3.13 -7.08 -4.21
C VAL A 231 1.96 -8.06 -4.28
N LEU A 232 2.14 -9.31 -3.85
CA LEU A 232 1.06 -10.29 -3.81
C LEU A 232 -0.12 -9.78 -2.96
N LYS A 233 0.15 -9.19 -1.80
CA LYS A 233 -0.86 -8.57 -0.94
C LYS A 233 -1.61 -7.43 -1.66
N LYS A 234 -0.93 -6.59 -2.46
CA LYS A 234 -1.58 -5.53 -3.26
C LYS A 234 -2.48 -6.08 -4.37
N GLN A 235 -2.16 -7.27 -4.91
CA GLN A 235 -2.94 -7.90 -5.98
C GLN A 235 -4.11 -8.76 -5.49
N LEU A 236 -4.15 -9.14 -4.21
CA LEU A 236 -5.25 -9.92 -3.64
C LEU A 236 -6.60 -9.15 -3.67
N PRO A 237 -7.73 -9.84 -3.93
CA PRO A 237 -9.02 -9.20 -4.21
C PRO A 237 -9.66 -8.45 -3.03
N LEU A 238 -9.10 -8.58 -1.82
CA LEU A 238 -9.49 -7.79 -0.64
C LEU A 238 -9.16 -6.29 -0.76
N GLY A 239 -8.17 -5.91 -1.58
CA GLY A 239 -7.93 -4.50 -1.91
C GLY A 239 -8.86 -4.03 -3.03
N ARG A 240 -8.72 -4.66 -4.21
CA ARG A 240 -9.40 -4.27 -5.46
C ARG A 240 -10.92 -4.09 -5.37
N ARG A 241 -11.60 -4.73 -4.41
CA ARG A 241 -13.06 -4.55 -4.21
C ARG A 241 -13.44 -3.16 -3.72
N MET A 242 -12.65 -2.56 -2.82
CA MET A 242 -12.95 -1.22 -2.30
C MET A 242 -12.73 -0.16 -3.38
N ASP A 243 -11.61 -0.25 -4.10
CA ASP A 243 -11.26 0.69 -5.18
C ASP A 243 -12.34 0.67 -6.28
N ALA A 244 -12.69 -0.53 -6.77
CA ALA A 244 -13.67 -0.73 -7.84
C ALA A 244 -15.15 -0.57 -7.41
N GLU A 245 -15.40 -0.19 -6.15
CA GLU A 245 -16.72 0.19 -5.63
C GLU A 245 -16.79 1.73 -5.49
N ALA A 246 -15.71 2.35 -4.98
CA ALA A 246 -15.54 3.80 -4.97
C ALA A 246 -15.56 4.40 -6.39
N ASP A 247 -14.87 3.79 -7.36
CA ASP A 247 -14.85 4.24 -8.76
C ASP A 247 -16.25 4.26 -9.40
N ARG A 248 -17.16 3.34 -9.00
CA ARG A 248 -18.53 3.28 -9.53
C ARG A 248 -19.38 4.40 -8.98
N GLU A 249 -19.30 4.66 -7.67
CA GLU A 249 -20.08 5.73 -7.05
C GLU A 249 -19.53 7.11 -7.49
N VAL A 250 -18.22 7.24 -7.72
CA VAL A 250 -17.61 8.44 -8.34
C VAL A 250 -18.05 8.63 -9.80
N ALA A 251 -18.30 7.56 -10.57
CA ALA A 251 -18.90 7.68 -11.90
C ALA A 251 -20.37 8.15 -11.81
N ARG A 252 -21.15 7.55 -10.91
CA ARG A 252 -22.56 7.87 -10.65
C ARG A 252 -22.77 9.32 -10.18
N LEU A 253 -21.88 9.83 -9.33
CA LEU A 253 -21.86 11.21 -8.86
C LEU A 253 -21.32 12.22 -9.90
N ARG A 254 -21.08 11.81 -11.14
CA ARG A 254 -20.83 12.70 -12.30
C ARG A 254 -21.99 12.77 -13.29
N GLU A 255 -23.05 12.00 -13.04
CA GLU A 255 -24.29 11.97 -13.83
C GLU A 255 -25.44 12.73 -13.11
N LEU A 256 -25.09 13.49 -12.06
CA LEU A 256 -25.94 14.31 -11.20
C LEU A 256 -25.38 15.74 -11.13
#